data_AF-T1HVL6-F1
#
_entry.id   AF-T1HVL6-F1
#
_cell.length_a   1.000
_cell.length_b   1.000
_cell.length_c   1.000
_cell.angle_alpha   90.00
_cell.angle_beta   90.00
_cell.angle_gamma   90.00
#
_symmetry.space_group_name_H-M   'P 1'
#
loop_
_entity.id
_entity.type
_entity.pdbx_description
1 polymer ?
#
loop_
_entity_poly.entity_id
_entity_poly.type
_entity_poly.pdbx_seq_one_letter_code
_entity_poly.pdbx_strand_id
1 'polypeptide(L)' 'MQRGGGESTNGFSTGEDDSRGPPDQICCLVDDSQRCCRPAGNASYSKRIQKIVTQRKLKLHLDHN' A
#
# COMPACT_ATOMS: atom_id res chain seq x y z
N MET A 1 -19.65 9.84 49.03
CA MET A 1 -18.74 8.94 48.29
C MET A 1 -18.75 9.35 46.82
N GLN A 2 -17.59 9.61 46.21
CA GLN A 2 -17.48 9.95 44.78
C GLN A 2 -17.98 8.78 43.91
N ARG A 3 -18.75 9.11 42.88
CA ARG A 3 -19.22 8.19 41.83
C ARG A 3 -18.13 8.02 40.77
N GLY A 4 -18.05 6.81 40.21
CA GLY A 4 -16.99 6.36 39.30
C GLY A 4 -16.96 7.06 37.93
N GLY A 5 -15.84 6.82 37.26
CA GLY A 5 -15.55 7.24 35.89
C GLY A 5 -14.19 6.69 35.49
N GLY A 6 -14.11 5.37 35.36
CA GLY A 6 -13.03 4.74 34.61
C GLY A 6 -13.39 4.86 33.15
N GLU A 7 -12.63 5.64 32.41
CA GLU A 7 -12.30 5.32 31.02
C GLU A 7 -11.16 6.26 30.65
N SER A 8 -10.00 5.64 30.49
CA SER A 8 -8.83 6.23 29.90
C SER A 8 -9.28 6.96 28.64
N THR A 9 -9.13 8.27 28.62
CA THR A 9 -9.12 9.05 27.38
C THR A 9 -7.85 8.66 26.64
N ASN A 10 -7.82 7.44 26.11
CA ASN A 10 -6.90 7.07 25.06
C ASN A 10 -7.30 7.93 23.87
N GLY A 11 -6.44 8.90 23.58
CA GLY A 11 -6.62 9.86 22.51
C GLY A 11 -7.07 9.15 21.25
N PHE A 12 -8.31 9.41 20.85
CA PHE A 12 -8.66 9.41 19.46
C PHE A 12 -7.81 10.55 18.86
N SER A 13 -6.58 10.23 18.49
CA SER A 13 -5.90 11.05 17.50
C SER A 13 -6.75 10.87 16.27
N THR A 14 -7.55 11.88 15.96
CA THR A 14 -8.06 12.12 14.62
C THR A 14 -6.83 12.33 13.74
N GLY A 15 -6.11 11.25 13.45
CA GLY A 15 -5.12 11.17 12.41
C GLY A 15 -5.89 11.08 11.10
N GLU A 16 -6.51 12.20 10.73
CA GLU A 16 -6.78 12.47 9.33
C GLU A 16 -5.41 12.58 8.65
N ASP A 17 -4.82 11.45 8.29
CA ASP A 17 -3.82 11.43 7.24
C ASP A 17 -3.74 10.04 6.60
N ASP A 18 -3.92 10.06 5.29
CA ASP A 18 -3.43 9.05 4.37
C ASP A 18 -4.08 7.65 4.41
N SER A 19 -5.30 7.57 3.86
CA SER A 19 -5.72 6.40 3.07
C SER A 19 -4.92 6.23 1.77
N ARG A 20 -3.80 6.94 1.61
CA ARG A 20 -2.82 6.76 0.54
C ARG A 20 -1.62 6.12 1.25
N GLY A 21 -1.09 5.02 0.75
CA GLY A 21 0.13 4.43 1.32
C GLY A 21 1.26 5.45 1.44
N PRO A 22 2.37 5.11 2.13
CA PRO A 22 3.48 6.03 2.37
C PRO A 22 3.86 6.79 1.09
N PRO A 23 4.00 8.12 1.12
CA PRO A 23 4.15 8.95 -0.07
C PRO A 23 5.38 8.58 -0.92
N ASP A 24 6.37 7.95 -0.29
CA ASP A 24 7.60 7.47 -0.93
C ASP A 24 7.49 6.04 -1.53
N GLN A 25 6.34 5.36 -1.45
CA GLN A 25 6.18 4.07 -2.11
C GLN A 25 6.07 4.25 -3.63
N ILE A 26 7.07 3.77 -4.35
CA ILE A 26 7.11 3.76 -5.81
C ILE A 26 6.68 2.38 -6.34
N CYS A 27 6.10 2.37 -7.53
CA CYS A 27 5.69 1.15 -8.22
C CYS A 27 6.83 0.14 -8.33
N CYS A 28 6.56 -1.11 -7.94
CA CYS A 28 7.51 -2.21 -7.99
C CYS A 28 7.52 -2.98 -9.32
N LEU A 29 6.84 -2.49 -10.36
CA LEU A 29 6.76 -3.16 -11.66
C LEU A 29 7.77 -2.61 -12.67
N VAL A 30 8.29 -3.52 -13.48
CA VAL A 30 9.16 -3.25 -14.62
C VAL A 30 8.43 -3.65 -15.90
N ASP A 31 8.33 -2.72 -16.84
CA ASP A 31 7.76 -2.92 -18.18
C ASP A 31 8.87 -2.76 -19.23
N ASP A 32 9.09 -3.77 -20.05
CA ASP A 32 10.12 -3.76 -21.12
C ASP A 32 11.50 -3.23 -20.66
N SER A 33 11.94 -3.65 -19.47
CA SER A 33 13.20 -3.22 -18.80
C SER A 33 13.20 -1.79 -18.24
N GLN A 34 12.06 -1.10 -18.21
CA GLN A 34 11.90 0.20 -17.58
C GLN A 34 11.17 0.06 -16.24
N ARG A 35 11.84 0.49 -15.15
CA ARG A 35 11.22 0.52 -13.82
C ARG A 35 10.17 1.63 -13.78
N CYS A 36 8.98 1.29 -13.30
CA CYS A 36 7.92 2.28 -13.14
C CYS A 36 8.24 3.23 -11.98
N CYS A 37 8.43 4.51 -12.27
CA CYS A 37 8.71 5.55 -11.26
C CYS A 37 7.46 6.24 -10.72
N ARG A 38 6.26 5.70 -10.98
CA ARG A 38 5.01 6.27 -10.50
C ARG A 38 4.80 5.94 -9.02
N PRO A 39 4.18 6.83 -8.22
CA PRO A 39 3.80 6.50 -6.86
C PRO A 39 2.82 5.32 -6.86
N ALA A 40 3.05 4.34 -5.99
CA ALA A 40 2.23 3.15 -5.85
C ALA A 40 0.89 3.48 -5.15
N GLY A 41 0.91 4.35 -4.13
CA GLY A 41 -0.25 4.61 -3.29
C GLY A 41 -0.77 3.32 -2.65
N ASN A 42 -2.01 2.93 -2.98
CA ASN A 42 -2.62 1.68 -2.49
C ASN A 42 -2.46 0.50 -3.48
N ALA A 43 -1.84 0.73 -4.64
CA ALA A 43 -1.62 -0.33 -5.61
C ALA A 43 -0.54 -1.29 -5.11
N SER A 44 -0.83 -2.59 -5.14
CA SER A 44 0.11 -3.63 -4.72
C SER A 44 0.12 -4.79 -5.71
N TYR A 45 1.29 -5.40 -5.87
CA TYR A 45 1.46 -6.57 -6.70
C TYR A 45 1.22 -7.84 -5.88
N SER A 46 -0.02 -8.33 -5.90
CA SER A 46 -0.41 -9.56 -5.20
C SER A 46 -0.31 -10.81 -6.09
N LYS A 47 -0.38 -12.01 -5.48
CA LYS A 47 -0.44 -13.29 -6.20
C LYS A 47 -1.56 -13.35 -7.25
N ARG A 48 -2.67 -12.62 -7.02
CA ARG A 48 -3.77 -12.50 -8.00
C ARG A 48 -3.29 -11.77 -9.26
N ILE A 49 -2.59 -10.66 -9.11
CA ILE A 49 -2.04 -9.88 -10.22
C ILE A 49 -0.98 -10.70 -10.96
N GLN A 50 -0.09 -11.38 -10.23
CA GLN A 50 0.91 -12.26 -10.82
C GLN A 50 0.28 -13.34 -11.74
N LYS A 51 -0.80 -13.99 -11.29
CA LYS A 51 -1.52 -14.96 -12.13
C LYS A 51 -2.08 -14.35 -13.40
N ILE A 52 -2.66 -13.15 -13.32
CA ILE A 52 -3.22 -12.45 -14.48
C ILE A 52 -2.13 -12.09 -15.48
N VAL A 53 -0.97 -11.60 -15.00
CA VAL A 53 0.20 -11.27 -15.83
C VAL A 53 0.65 -12.50 -16.61
N THR A 54 0.81 -13.65 -15.94
CA THR A 54 1.19 -14.91 -16.59
C THR A 54 0.12 -15.40 -17.57
N GLN A 55 -1.15 -15.40 -17.17
CA GLN A 55 -2.25 -15.90 -18.01
C GLN A 55 -2.43 -15.06 -19.28
N ARG A 56 -2.24 -13.74 -19.19
CA ARG A 56 -2.35 -12.80 -20.31
C ARG A 56 -1.04 -12.60 -21.06
N LYS A 57 0.06 -13.24 -20.64
CA LYS A 57 1.40 -13.08 -21.20
C LYS A 57 1.84 -11.61 -21.28
N LEU A 58 1.54 -10.83 -20.23
CA LEU A 58 1.98 -9.43 -20.14
C LEU A 58 3.49 -9.39 -19.81
N LYS A 59 4.20 -8.43 -20.40
CA LYS A 59 5.64 -8.21 -20.17
C LYS A 59 5.91 -7.38 -18.89
N LEU A 60 5.26 -7.75 -17.78
CA LEU A 60 5.42 -7.07 -16.49
C LEU A 60 6.19 -7.96 -15.52
N HIS A 61 7.22 -7.41 -14.90
CA HIS A 61 8.07 -8.11 -13.92
C HIS A 61 8.10 -7.36 -12.59
N LEU A 62 8.30 -8.10 -11.50
CA LEU A 62 8.52 -7.50 -10.18
C LEU A 62 10.00 -7.10 -10.06
N ASP A 63 10.23 -5.87 -9.63
CA ASP A 63 11.56 -5.37 -9.26
C ASP A 63 11.97 -5.97 -7.91
N HIS A 64 13.09 -6.70 -7.87
CA HIS A 64 13.60 -7.39 -6.67
C HIS A 64 14.71 -6.61 -5.93
N ASN A 65 14.86 -5.32 -6.22
CA ASN A 65 15.90 -4.46 -5.64
C ASN A 65 15.44 -3.85 -4.31
#